data_AF-A0A0D2KQM0-F1
#
_entry.id   AF-A0A0D2KQM0-F1
#
_cell.length_a   1.000
_cell.length_b   1.000
_cell.length_c   1.000
_cell.angle_alpha   90.00
_cell.angle_beta   90.00
_cell.angle_gamma   90.00
#
_symmetry.space_group_name_H-M   'P 1'
#
loop_
_entity.id
_entity.type
_entity.pdbx_description
1 polymer ?
#
loop_
_entity_poly.entity_id
_entity_poly.type
_entity_poly.pdbx_seq_one_letter_code
_entity_poly.pdbx_strand_id
1 'polypeptide(L)'
;MEKIIRLFPVDRAIGASNADAIHEEFVAKIKGRIGEQLREIAQAFSPSGRFAEGVRDGGSTTITFDDPEYGRHDPDASFQDPDAQYAGVVVEVAYLQKAQALPRLADEHILGSDGNIEVMVEFNIEYSHKLATLSILDAYTRCS
;
A
#
# COMPACT_ATOMS: atom_id res chain seq x y z
N MET A 1 12.09 3.77 11.75
CA MET A 1 11.43 3.44 13.03
C MET A 1 10.24 2.56 12.69
N GLU A 2 10.35 1.24 12.87
CA GLU A 2 9.27 0.30 12.55
C GLU A 2 8.12 0.47 13.57
N LYS A 3 6.95 0.90 13.10
CA LYS A 3 5.71 0.90 13.89
C LYS A 3 4.95 -0.37 13.58
N ILE A 4 4.94 -1.33 14.50
CA ILE A 4 4.09 -2.52 14.42
C ILE A 4 2.65 -2.08 14.68
N ILE A 5 1.85 -1.93 13.63
CA ILE A 5 0.39 -1.79 13.75
C ILE A 5 -0.18 -3.19 13.95
N ARG A 6 -0.68 -3.49 15.15
CA ARG A 6 -1.39 -4.75 15.44
C ARG A 6 -2.78 -4.70 14.82
N LEU A 7 -2.97 -5.37 13.69
CA LEU A 7 -4.28 -5.58 13.08
C LEU A 7 -4.86 -6.91 13.60
N PHE A 8 -6.15 -6.89 13.95
CA PHE A 8 -6.84 -8.01 14.60
C PHE A 8 -6.90 -9.27 13.70
N PRO A 9 -6.82 -10.48 14.27
CA PRO A 9 -6.84 -11.71 13.50
C PRO A 9 -8.22 -12.01 12.92
N VAL A 10 -8.23 -12.44 11.65
CA VAL A 10 -9.40 -13.04 11.00
C VAL A 10 -9.44 -14.52 11.40
N ASP A 11 -10.42 -14.89 12.23
CA ASP A 11 -10.60 -16.24 12.76
C ASP A 11 -11.26 -17.18 11.73
N ARG A 12 -10.48 -17.83 10.86
CA ARG A 12 -10.92 -19.08 10.19
C ARG A 12 -9.78 -19.81 9.48
N ALA A 13 -9.82 -21.14 9.48
CA ALA A 13 -8.98 -21.98 8.62
C ALA A 13 -9.35 -21.76 7.13
N ILE A 14 -8.34 -21.57 6.28
CA ILE A 14 -8.51 -21.00 4.94
C ILE A 14 -8.23 -22.05 3.86
N GLY A 15 -9.23 -22.41 3.05
CA GLY A 15 -9.02 -22.93 1.69
C GLY A 15 -8.84 -21.77 0.71
N ALA A 16 -8.26 -21.99 -0.47
CA ALA A 16 -7.84 -20.91 -1.40
C ALA A 16 -8.90 -19.80 -1.65
N SER A 17 -10.18 -20.16 -1.80
CA SER A 17 -11.29 -19.19 -1.97
C SER A 17 -11.53 -18.28 -0.75
N ASN A 18 -11.21 -18.75 0.45
CA ASN A 18 -11.29 -17.96 1.67
C ASN A 18 -10.08 -17.03 1.81
N ALA A 19 -8.95 -17.31 1.16
CA ALA A 19 -7.74 -16.50 1.25
C ALA A 19 -7.95 -15.16 0.54
N ASP A 20 -8.52 -15.22 -0.67
CA ASP A 20 -8.84 -14.04 -1.48
C ASP A 20 -9.90 -13.17 -0.78
N ALA A 21 -10.95 -13.77 -0.22
CA ALA A 21 -11.97 -13.01 0.52
C ALA A 21 -11.41 -12.30 1.76
N ILE A 22 -10.48 -12.95 2.47
CA ILE A 22 -9.84 -12.37 3.66
C ILE A 22 -8.85 -11.27 3.26
N HIS A 23 -8.13 -11.47 2.15
CA HIS A 23 -7.26 -10.47 1.56
C HIS A 23 -8.04 -9.22 1.16
N GLU A 24 -9.13 -9.38 0.40
CA GLU A 24 -10.00 -8.27 -0.02
C GLU A 24 -10.62 -7.53 1.17
N GLU A 25 -11.09 -8.26 2.18
CA GLU A 25 -11.63 -7.64 3.41
C GLU A 25 -10.55 -6.84 4.16
N PHE A 26 -9.33 -7.36 4.22
CA PHE A 26 -8.22 -6.69 4.89
C PHE A 26 -7.80 -5.41 4.14
N VAL A 27 -7.68 -5.49 2.82
CA VAL A 27 -7.42 -4.34 1.95
C VAL A 27 -8.52 -3.28 2.16
N ALA A 28 -9.79 -3.67 2.11
CA ALA A 28 -10.91 -2.74 2.31
C ALA A 28 -10.84 -2.02 3.67
N LYS A 29 -10.48 -2.73 4.75
CA LYS A 29 -10.32 -2.13 6.09
C LYS A 29 -9.17 -1.13 6.15
N ILE A 30 -8.01 -1.45 5.58
CA ILE A 30 -6.87 -0.53 5.55
C ILE A 30 -7.20 0.70 4.72
N LYS A 31 -7.78 0.52 3.52
CA LYS A 31 -8.19 1.62 2.66
C LYS A 31 -9.16 2.56 3.37
N GLY A 32 -10.18 2.00 4.02
CA GLY A 32 -11.13 2.75 4.84
C GLY A 32 -10.43 3.55 5.93
N ARG A 33 -9.49 2.93 6.67
CA ARG A 33 -8.80 3.57 7.78
C ARG A 33 -7.82 4.67 7.37
N ILE A 34 -7.13 4.50 6.23
CA ILE A 34 -6.28 5.56 5.66
C ILE A 34 -7.16 6.72 5.19
N GLY A 35 -8.25 6.42 4.47
CA GLY A 35 -9.19 7.43 4.00
C GLY A 35 -9.87 8.21 5.14
N GLU A 36 -10.15 7.58 6.28
CA GLU A 36 -10.62 8.27 7.49
C GLU A 36 -9.58 9.25 8.04
N GLN A 37 -8.33 8.83 8.17
CA GLN A 37 -7.26 9.69 8.68
C GLN A 37 -6.97 10.86 7.73
N LEU A 38 -6.98 10.64 6.42
CA LEU A 38 -6.84 11.72 5.44
C LEU A 38 -7.97 12.74 5.59
N ARG A 39 -9.21 12.28 5.79
CA ARG A 39 -10.37 13.17 6.05
C ARG A 39 -10.24 13.95 7.36
N GLU A 40 -9.70 13.34 8.41
CA GLU A 40 -9.44 14.04 9.67
C GLU A 40 -8.35 15.11 9.50
N ILE A 41 -7.25 14.79 8.81
CA ILE A 41 -6.16 15.74 8.53
C ILE A 41 -6.65 16.88 7.63
N ALA A 42 -7.49 16.58 6.63
CA ALA A 42 -8.05 17.56 5.70
C ALA A 42 -8.90 18.64 6.38
N GLN A 43 -9.45 18.38 7.58
CA GLN A 43 -10.20 19.38 8.34
C GLN A 43 -9.30 20.47 8.96
N ALA A 44 -7.99 20.26 9.01
CA ALA A 44 -7.06 21.25 9.53
C ALA A 44 -6.82 22.37 8.50
N PHE A 45 -6.89 23.63 8.92
CA PHE A 45 -6.49 24.78 8.12
C PHE A 45 -4.95 24.91 8.06
N SER A 46 -4.29 23.91 7.49
CA SER A 46 -2.83 23.81 7.38
C SER A 46 -2.41 23.37 5.97
N PRO A 47 -1.13 23.54 5.59
CA PRO A 47 -0.61 22.98 4.34
C PRO A 47 -0.86 21.47 4.22
N SER A 48 -0.67 20.72 5.31
CA SER A 48 -0.95 19.28 5.37
C SER A 48 -2.43 18.95 5.20
N GLY A 49 -3.33 19.81 5.70
CA GLY A 49 -4.77 19.63 5.49
C GLY A 49 -5.18 19.84 4.03
N ARG A 50 -4.65 20.88 3.38
CA ARG A 50 -4.88 21.10 1.93
C ARG A 50 -4.33 19.97 1.07
N PHE A 51 -3.14 19.48 1.42
CA PHE A 51 -2.57 18.31 0.76
C PHE A 51 -3.47 17.07 0.94
N ALA A 52 -3.88 16.77 2.17
CA ALA A 52 -4.74 15.62 2.45
C ALA A 52 -6.13 15.71 1.79
N GLU A 53 -6.67 16.92 1.59
CA GLU A 53 -7.91 17.16 0.82
C GLU A 53 -7.76 16.80 -0.66
N GLY A 54 -6.57 17.00 -1.23
CA GLY A 54 -6.25 16.66 -2.62
C GLY A 54 -6.14 15.16 -2.86
N VAL A 55 -5.67 14.39 -1.88
CA VAL A 55 -5.42 12.95 -2.01
C VAL A 55 -6.70 12.16 -2.26
N ARG A 56 -6.75 11.43 -3.37
CA ARG A 56 -7.86 10.54 -3.76
C ARG A 56 -7.48 9.07 -3.56
N ASP A 57 -8.47 8.26 -3.20
CA ASP A 57 -8.35 6.79 -3.30
C ASP A 57 -8.30 6.42 -4.79
N GLY A 58 -7.13 5.98 -5.24
CA GLY A 58 -6.87 5.57 -6.62
C GLY A 58 -7.35 4.17 -6.93
N GLY A 59 -7.86 3.40 -5.96
CA GLY A 59 -8.29 2.03 -6.21
C GLY A 59 -7.12 1.04 -6.34
N SER A 60 -7.46 -0.17 -6.78
CA SER A 60 -6.51 -1.06 -7.46
C SER A 60 -6.48 -0.61 -8.92
N THR A 61 -5.72 0.43 -9.21
CA THR A 61 -5.53 0.94 -10.56
C THR A 61 -4.22 0.44 -11.11
N THR A 62 -4.28 -0.09 -12.32
CA THR A 62 -3.10 -0.50 -13.07
C THR A 62 -2.11 0.65 -13.19
N ILE A 63 -0.90 0.44 -12.68
CA ILE A 63 0.26 1.29 -12.90
C ILE A 63 1.06 0.67 -14.04
N THR A 64 1.37 1.47 -15.06
CA THR A 64 2.29 1.09 -16.14
C THR A 64 3.41 2.10 -16.14
N PHE A 65 4.64 1.61 -16.01
CA PHE A 65 5.82 2.47 -16.01
C PHE A 65 6.32 2.74 -17.43
N ASP A 66 6.97 3.89 -17.61
CA ASP A 66 7.52 4.30 -18.91
C ASP A 66 8.68 3.38 -19.36
N ASP A 67 9.47 2.89 -18.40
CA ASP A 67 10.48 1.87 -18.67
C ASP A 67 9.84 0.46 -18.59
N PRO A 68 9.83 -0.28 -19.73
CA PRO A 68 9.22 -1.60 -19.81
C PRO A 68 9.91 -2.67 -18.97
N GLU A 69 11.12 -2.43 -18.45
CA GLU A 69 11.80 -3.34 -17.52
C GLU A 69 11.01 -3.52 -16.21
N TYR A 70 10.35 -2.47 -15.73
CA TYR A 70 9.53 -2.51 -14.52
C TYR A 70 8.12 -3.01 -14.79
N GLY A 71 7.64 -2.92 -16.04
CA GLY A 71 6.41 -3.56 -16.46
C GLY A 71 5.13 -2.93 -15.88
N ARG A 72 4.11 -3.78 -15.68
CA ARG A 72 2.76 -3.39 -15.26
C ARG A 72 2.45 -3.97 -13.89
N HIS A 73 1.92 -3.14 -12.99
CA HIS A 73 1.51 -3.52 -11.65
C HIS A 73 0.05 -3.18 -11.39
N ASP A 74 -0.60 -4.01 -10.57
CA ASP A 74 -1.97 -3.81 -10.13
C ASP A 74 -1.95 -3.82 -8.59
N PRO A 75 -1.68 -2.66 -7.95
CA PRO A 75 -1.56 -2.58 -6.49
C PRO A 75 -2.89 -2.89 -5.79
N ASP A 76 -2.83 -3.41 -4.56
CA ASP A 76 -4.03 -3.65 -3.76
C ASP A 76 -4.74 -2.33 -3.37
N ALA A 77 -3.97 -1.28 -3.13
CA ALA A 77 -4.49 0.08 -3.01
C ALA A 77 -3.48 1.14 -3.44
N SER A 78 -4.00 2.30 -3.86
CA SER A 78 -3.21 3.48 -4.16
C SER A 78 -3.89 4.75 -3.65
N PHE A 79 -3.08 5.73 -3.28
CA PHE A 79 -3.53 7.08 -2.94
C PHE A 79 -2.74 8.09 -3.75
N GLN A 80 -3.45 8.94 -4.47
CA GLN A 80 -2.87 9.78 -5.51
C GLN A 80 -3.33 11.22 -5.37
N ASP A 81 -2.40 12.15 -5.53
CA ASP A 81 -2.71 13.54 -5.81
C ASP A 81 -3.12 13.68 -7.29
N PRO A 82 -4.25 14.34 -7.62
CA PRO A 82 -4.73 14.52 -8.99
C PRO A 82 -3.71 15.14 -9.95
N ASP A 83 -2.77 15.93 -9.43
CA ASP A 83 -1.76 16.61 -10.22
C ASP A 83 -0.47 15.76 -10.38
N ALA A 84 -0.39 14.59 -9.72
CA ALA A 84 0.73 13.67 -9.82
C ALA A 84 0.53 12.59 -10.90
N GLN A 85 1.59 12.26 -11.65
CA GLN A 85 1.57 11.19 -12.67
C GLN A 85 1.41 9.80 -12.06
N TYR A 86 2.04 9.55 -10.91
CA TYR A 86 2.00 8.30 -10.17
C TYR A 86 1.35 8.50 -8.80
N ALA A 87 0.85 7.42 -8.20
CA ALA A 87 0.35 7.47 -6.84
C ALA A 87 1.49 7.77 -5.86
N GLY A 88 1.29 8.76 -4.98
CA GLY A 88 2.29 9.08 -3.95
C GLY A 88 2.41 8.00 -2.87
N VAL A 89 1.33 7.23 -2.66
CA VAL A 89 1.34 6.07 -1.75
C VAL A 89 0.75 4.85 -2.45
N VAL A 90 1.49 3.75 -2.42
CA VAL A 90 1.04 2.42 -2.85
C VAL A 90 0.99 1.47 -1.67
N VAL A 91 -0.05 0.65 -1.60
CA VAL A 91 -0.22 -0.38 -0.57
C VAL A 91 -0.27 -1.75 -1.24
N GLU A 92 0.57 -2.65 -0.76
CA GLU A 92 0.60 -4.05 -1.17
C GLU A 92 0.36 -4.93 0.05
N VAL A 93 -0.53 -5.91 -0.11
CA VAL A 93 -0.81 -6.92 0.89
C VAL A 93 -0.35 -8.27 0.33
N ALA A 94 0.45 -8.99 1.09
CA ALA A 94 0.92 -10.30 0.71
C ALA A 94 0.65 -11.31 1.82
N TYR A 95 0.45 -12.55 1.41
CA TYR A 95 0.53 -13.72 2.29
C TYR A 95 1.83 -14.48 2.03
N LEU A 96 2.14 -15.45 2.88
CA LEU A 96 3.36 -16.28 2.87
C LEU A 96 3.94 -16.66 1.48
N GLN A 97 3.11 -16.93 0.46
CA GLN A 97 3.58 -17.28 -0.88
C GLN A 97 4.00 -16.06 -1.72
N LYS A 98 3.38 -14.89 -1.52
CA LYS A 98 3.73 -13.62 -2.17
C LYS A 98 4.77 -12.80 -1.39
N ALA A 99 4.96 -13.08 -0.10
CA ALA A 99 5.85 -12.32 0.77
C ALA A 99 7.31 -12.26 0.27
N GLN A 100 7.77 -13.28 -0.47
CA GLN A 100 9.12 -13.31 -1.04
C GLN A 100 9.31 -12.33 -2.22
N ALA A 101 8.22 -11.92 -2.87
CA ALA A 101 8.25 -10.99 -4.00
C ALA A 101 8.15 -9.51 -3.56
N LEU A 102 7.72 -9.24 -2.32
CA LEU A 102 7.54 -7.87 -1.82
C LEU A 102 8.79 -6.98 -1.96
N PRO A 103 10.01 -7.39 -1.56
CA PRO A 103 11.18 -6.54 -1.72
C PRO A 103 11.45 -6.15 -3.18
N ARG A 104 11.22 -7.09 -4.11
CA ARG A 104 11.36 -6.85 -5.54
C ARG A 104 10.27 -5.90 -6.05
N LEU A 105 9.03 -6.08 -5.61
CA LEU A 105 7.92 -5.19 -5.97
C LEU A 105 8.16 -3.76 -5.46
N ALA A 106 8.77 -3.60 -4.28
CA ALA A 106 9.14 -2.29 -3.76
C ALA A 106 10.17 -1.60 -4.63
N ASP A 107 11.22 -2.33 -5.02
CA ASP A 107 12.24 -1.81 -5.92
C ASP A 107 11.63 -1.48 -7.29
N GLU A 108 10.76 -2.33 -7.84
CA GLU A 108 10.07 -2.09 -9.12
C GLU A 108 9.18 -0.83 -9.08
N HIS A 109 8.41 -0.62 -8.00
CA HIS A 109 7.57 0.58 -7.89
C HIS A 109 8.39 1.84 -7.67
N ILE A 110 9.36 1.83 -6.74
CA ILE A 110 10.15 3.02 -6.41
C ILE A 110 11.06 3.39 -7.59
N LEU A 111 11.76 2.43 -8.19
CA LEU A 111 12.65 2.69 -9.31
C LEU A 111 11.88 2.93 -10.61
N GLY A 112 10.83 2.14 -10.88
CA GLY A 112 10.03 2.27 -12.09
C GLY A 112 9.23 3.58 -12.17
N SER A 113 8.93 4.19 -11.03
CA SER A 113 8.33 5.53 -10.97
C SER A 113 9.35 6.68 -10.95
N ASP A 114 10.65 6.39 -11.06
CA ASP A 114 11.74 7.36 -10.84
C ASP A 114 11.60 8.11 -9.50
N GLY A 115 11.18 7.39 -8.45
CA GLY A 115 10.96 7.92 -7.11
C GLY A 115 9.66 8.72 -6.91
N ASN A 116 8.78 8.80 -7.91
CA ASN A 116 7.49 9.50 -7.78
C ASN A 116 6.45 8.72 -6.95
N ILE A 117 6.62 7.41 -6.79
CA ILE A 117 5.97 6.66 -5.71
C ILE A 117 6.80 6.91 -4.45
N GLU A 118 6.35 7.86 -3.64
CA GLU A 118 7.12 8.34 -2.50
C GLU A 118 7.15 7.34 -1.34
N VAL A 119 6.04 6.61 -1.13
CA VAL A 119 5.89 5.66 -0.04
C VAL A 119 5.20 4.37 -0.51
N MET A 120 5.80 3.23 -0.18
CA MET A 120 5.17 1.93 -0.31
C MET A 120 4.94 1.28 1.06
N VAL A 121 3.73 0.78 1.27
CA VAL A 121 3.31 0.15 2.52
C VAL A 121 3.03 -1.32 2.25
N GLU A 122 3.80 -2.19 2.88
CA GLU A 122 3.69 -3.64 2.68
C GLU A 122 3.15 -4.31 3.94
N PHE A 123 2.14 -5.15 3.75
CA PHE A 123 1.59 -6.00 4.82
C PHE A 123 1.87 -7.46 4.49
N ASN A 124 2.69 -8.13 5.30
CA ASN A 124 2.86 -9.57 5.21
C ASN A 124 2.01 -10.25 6.31
N ILE A 125 0.97 -10.98 5.90
CA ILE A 125 0.04 -11.64 6.81
C ILE A 125 0.28 -13.15 6.82
N GLU A 126 0.56 -13.67 8.01
CA GLU A 126 0.60 -15.09 8.29
C GLU A 126 -0.72 -15.52 8.93
N TYR A 127 -1.64 -15.99 8.08
CA TYR A 127 -2.98 -16.40 8.51
C TYR A 127 -2.98 -17.58 9.49
N SER A 128 -1.98 -18.47 9.43
CA SER A 128 -1.83 -19.63 10.32
C SER A 128 -1.50 -19.23 11.76
N HIS A 129 -0.75 -18.15 11.96
CA HIS A 129 -0.23 -17.75 13.26
C HIS A 129 -0.74 -16.38 13.75
N LYS A 130 -1.69 -15.76 13.02
CA LYS A 130 -2.27 -14.46 13.38
C LYS A 130 -1.23 -13.36 13.52
N LEU A 131 -0.17 -13.45 12.74
CA LEU A 131 0.91 -12.46 12.70
C LEU A 131 0.76 -11.61 11.45
N ALA A 132 0.92 -10.30 11.60
CA ALA A 132 1.01 -9.36 10.51
C ALA A 132 2.24 -8.48 10.71
N THR A 133 3.10 -8.42 9.71
CA THR A 133 4.25 -7.51 9.67
C THR A 133 3.91 -6.35 8.75
N LEU A 134 4.19 -5.14 9.21
CA LEU A 134 4.06 -3.91 8.45
C LEU A 134 5.46 -3.38 8.14
N SER A 135 5.75 -3.19 6.86
CA SER A 135 6.94 -2.50 6.37
C SER A 135 6.54 -1.22 5.67
N ILE A 136 7.24 -0.13 5.96
CA ILE A 136 7.07 1.17 5.30
C ILE A 136 8.39 1.45 4.60
N LEU A 137 8.35 1.57 3.29
CA LEU A 137 9.49 1.92 2.45
C LEU A 137 9.24 3.30 1.85
N ASP A 138 10.24 4.18 1.94
CA ASP A 138 10.22 5.49 1.29
C ASP A 138 11.31 5.56 0.22
N ALA A 139 11.08 6.35 -0.83
CA ALA A 139 12.05 6.51 -1.91
C ALA A 139 13.40 7.10 -1.42
N TYR A 140 13.36 7.91 -0.36
CA TYR A 140 14.53 8.57 0.20
C TYR A 140 15.54 7.61 0.84
N THR A 141 15.10 6.50 1.43
CA THR A 141 15.98 5.50 2.06
C THR A 141 16.61 4.50 1.07
N ARG A 142 16.19 4.51 -0.20
CA ARG A 142 16.65 3.57 -1.24
C ARG A 142 17.56 4.20 -2.30
N CYS A 143 17.48 5.51 -2.49
CA CYS A 143 18.29 6.24 -3.48
C CYS A 143 19.56 6.91 -2.91
N SER A 144 19.92 6.66 -1.65
CA SER A 144 21.10 7.24 -0.97
C SER A 144 22.28 6.29 -0.89
#